data_AF-A0A1G2DXM3-F1
#
_entry.id   AF-A0A1G2DXM3-F1
#
_cell.length_a   1.000
_cell.length_b   1.000
_cell.length_c   1.000
_cell.angle_alpha   90.00
_cell.angle_beta   90.00
_cell.angle_gamma   90.00
#
_symmetry.space_group_name_H-M   'P 1'
#
loop_
_entity.id
_entity.type
_entity.pdbx_description
1 polymer ?
#
loop_
_entity_poly.entity_id
_entity_poly.type
_entity_poly.pdbx_seq_one_letter_code
_entity_poly.pdbx_strand_id
1 'polypeptide(L)'
;MKNNKFIRFILKHLITITACALVLAFGIGYWVLSVTTIGENITIGGTIIQEGWHEVAVLSNGWIYYGAPYNTVAYFRDKNGIVHLKGVVKNGAFNVAVFILPLGYRPVSTEYQGTIGYSATPSRIFIGANGNVTIFDGNASGISLDGITFRAAGY
;
A
#
# COMPACT_ATOMS: atom_id res chain seq x y z
N MET A 1 1.66 -37.52 -37.41
CA MET A 1 1.07 -36.23 -37.83
C MET A 1 -0.33 -35.90 -37.26
N LYS A 2 -1.10 -36.85 -36.69
CA LYS A 2 -2.46 -36.59 -36.16
C LYS A 2 -2.52 -35.97 -34.75
N ASN A 3 -1.48 -36.09 -33.93
CA ASN A 3 -1.52 -35.70 -32.50
C ASN A 3 -1.43 -34.17 -32.26
N ASN A 4 -0.73 -33.40 -33.10
CA ASN A 4 -0.58 -31.96 -32.87
C ASN A 4 -1.86 -31.16 -33.11
N LYS A 5 -2.76 -31.64 -33.98
CA LYS A 5 -4.08 -31.02 -34.20
C LYS A 5 -5.03 -31.29 -33.03
N PHE A 6 -4.96 -32.48 -32.44
CA PHE A 6 -5.79 -32.86 -31.29
C PHE A 6 -5.37 -32.12 -30.02
N ILE A 7 -4.06 -32.01 -29.78
CA ILE A 7 -3.52 -31.23 -28.66
C ILE A 7 -3.87 -29.73 -28.81
N ARG A 8 -3.72 -29.14 -30.01
CA ARG A 8 -4.13 -27.76 -30.29
C ARG A 8 -5.64 -27.54 -30.17
N PHE A 9 -6.44 -28.55 -30.49
CA PHE A 9 -7.90 -28.51 -30.32
C PHE A 9 -8.28 -28.52 -28.84
N ILE A 10 -7.67 -29.39 -28.04
CA ILE A 10 -7.85 -29.43 -26.58
C ILE A 10 -7.38 -28.13 -25.94
N LEU A 11 -6.20 -27.60 -26.30
CA LEU A 11 -5.70 -26.32 -25.78
C LEU A 11 -6.61 -25.14 -26.16
N LYS A 12 -7.09 -25.05 -27.42
CA LYS A 12 -8.07 -24.02 -27.82
C LYS A 12 -9.37 -24.14 -27.02
N HIS A 13 -9.90 -25.35 -26.80
CA HIS A 13 -11.17 -25.54 -26.09
C HIS A 13 -11.02 -25.38 -24.57
N LEU A 14 -9.90 -25.78 -23.97
CA LEU A 14 -9.60 -25.49 -22.56
C LEU A 14 -9.48 -23.98 -22.33
N ILE A 15 -8.86 -23.24 -23.25
CA ILE A 15 -8.74 -21.78 -23.16
C ILE A 15 -10.09 -21.08 -23.41
N THR A 16 -10.97 -21.66 -24.25
CA THR A 16 -12.28 -21.07 -24.56
C THR A 16 -13.35 -21.40 -23.51
N ILE A 17 -13.27 -22.54 -22.81
CA ILE A 17 -14.18 -22.88 -21.70
C ILE A 17 -13.96 -21.93 -20.51
N THR A 18 -12.75 -21.41 -20.32
CA THR A 18 -12.47 -20.41 -19.26
C THR A 18 -13.11 -19.05 -19.51
N ALA A 19 -13.60 -18.75 -20.73
CA ALA A 19 -14.25 -17.48 -21.06
C ALA A 19 -15.79 -17.53 -21.01
N CYS A 20 -16.41 -18.72 -20.87
CA CYS A 20 -17.87 -18.88 -20.92
C CYS A 20 -18.54 -19.23 -19.57
N ALA A 21 -17.81 -19.15 -18.46
CA ALA A 21 -18.34 -19.33 -17.10
C ALA A 21 -18.35 -18.04 -16.25
N LEU A 22 -18.12 -16.86 -16.85
CA LEU A 22 -18.00 -15.60 -16.08
C LEU A 22 -19.18 -14.65 -16.30
N VAL A 23 -20.40 -15.10 -15.98
CA VAL A 23 -21.46 -14.22 -15.46
C VAL A 23 -22.35 -15.06 -14.52
N LEU A 24 -22.03 -15.13 -13.23
CA LEU A 24 -22.98 -15.56 -12.20
C LEU A 24 -22.74 -14.80 -10.89
N ALA A 25 -23.40 -13.66 -10.72
CA ALA A 25 -24.43 -13.45 -9.68
C ALA A 25 -24.70 -11.95 -9.51
N PHE A 26 -25.93 -11.55 -9.81
CA PHE A 26 -26.53 -10.37 -9.20
C PHE A 26 -26.75 -10.70 -7.71
N GLY A 27 -26.04 -10.04 -6.80
CA GLY A 27 -26.33 -10.10 -5.36
C GLY A 27 -25.10 -10.27 -4.46
N ILE A 28 -24.59 -9.14 -3.95
CA ILE A 28 -23.83 -8.97 -2.69
C ILE A 28 -22.72 -9.98 -2.34
N GLY A 29 -21.82 -10.31 -3.27
CA GLY A 29 -20.58 -11.03 -2.97
C GLY A 29 -19.50 -10.78 -4.02
N TYR A 30 -18.26 -10.54 -3.58
CA TYR A 30 -17.11 -10.44 -4.49
C TYR A 30 -16.68 -11.87 -4.87
N TRP A 31 -16.81 -12.24 -6.15
CA TRP A 31 -16.24 -13.49 -6.67
C TRP A 31 -14.75 -13.29 -6.99
N VAL A 32 -13.88 -14.12 -6.42
CA VAL A 32 -12.45 -14.12 -6.75
C VAL A 32 -12.23 -14.98 -7.99
N LEU A 33 -11.84 -14.36 -9.10
CA LEU A 33 -11.29 -15.07 -10.26
C LEU A 33 -9.78 -15.22 -10.06
N SER A 34 -9.29 -16.42 -9.77
CA SER A 34 -7.85 -16.69 -9.77
C SER A 34 -7.38 -16.92 -11.20
N VAL A 35 -6.56 -16.01 -11.73
CA VAL A 35 -5.86 -16.22 -13.00
C VAL A 35 -4.48 -16.79 -12.68
N THR A 36 -4.24 -18.04 -13.09
CA THR A 36 -2.91 -18.67 -13.00
C THR A 36 -2.27 -18.65 -14.37
N THR A 37 -1.18 -17.90 -14.54
CA THR A 37 -0.31 -18.00 -15.71
C THR A 37 0.98 -18.72 -15.32
N ILE A 38 1.44 -19.65 -16.16
CA ILE A 38 2.73 -20.32 -15.98
C ILE A 38 3.76 -19.62 -16.86
N GLY A 39 4.58 -18.75 -16.26
CA GLY A 39 5.72 -18.11 -16.93
C GLY A 39 5.37 -16.96 -17.88
N GLU A 40 4.11 -16.53 -17.93
CA GLU A 40 3.64 -15.45 -18.82
C GLU A 40 3.05 -14.29 -18.01
N ASN A 41 3.18 -13.07 -18.56
CA ASN A 41 2.56 -11.87 -17.99
C ASN A 41 1.02 -11.95 -18.11
N ILE A 42 0.31 -11.49 -17.08
CA ILE A 42 -1.14 -11.32 -17.12
C ILE A 42 -1.48 -9.96 -17.75
N THR A 43 -2.21 -9.97 -18.86
CA THR A 43 -2.76 -8.74 -19.46
C THR A 43 -4.21 -8.57 -19.00
N ILE A 44 -4.50 -7.49 -18.28
CA ILE A 44 -5.85 -7.15 -17.80
C ILE A 44 -6.43 -6.09 -18.74
N GLY A 45 -7.59 -6.39 -19.35
CA GLY A 45 -8.29 -5.45 -20.24
C GLY A 45 -9.06 -4.32 -19.53
N GLY A 46 -8.84 -4.13 -18.23
CA GLY A 46 -9.57 -3.23 -17.35
C GLY A 46 -8.67 -2.55 -16.31
N THR A 47 -9.25 -1.78 -15.41
CA THR A 47 -8.52 -1.01 -14.39
C THR A 47 -8.40 -1.78 -13.08
N ILE A 48 -7.22 -1.73 -12.45
CA ILE A 48 -7.06 -2.16 -11.06
C ILE A 48 -7.64 -1.04 -10.16
N ILE A 49 -8.76 -1.32 -9.50
CA ILE A 49 -9.38 -0.36 -8.58
C ILE A 49 -8.56 -0.30 -7.29
N GLN A 50 -7.91 0.83 -7.03
CA GLN A 50 -7.08 1.08 -5.86
C GLN A 50 -7.84 1.93 -4.82
N GLU A 51 -7.66 1.67 -3.53
CA GLU A 51 -8.18 2.59 -2.50
C GLU A 51 -7.45 3.94 -2.57
N GLY A 52 -8.19 5.01 -2.24
CA GLY A 52 -7.64 6.35 -2.18
C GLY A 52 -6.84 6.61 -0.90
N TRP A 53 -6.21 7.78 -0.85
CA TRP A 53 -5.52 8.25 0.35
C TRP A 53 -6.49 8.49 1.51
N HIS A 54 -6.17 7.94 2.67
CA HIS A 54 -6.79 8.24 3.94
C HIS A 54 -6.02 9.37 4.62
N GLU A 55 -6.58 10.58 4.59
CA GLU A 55 -6.01 11.75 5.25
C GLU A 55 -6.04 11.58 6.78
N VAL A 56 -4.92 11.82 7.44
CA VAL A 56 -4.80 11.77 8.89
C VAL A 56 -5.26 13.10 9.46
N ALA A 57 -6.54 13.23 9.80
CA ALA A 57 -7.16 14.51 10.16
C ALA A 57 -6.55 15.22 11.40
N VAL A 58 -6.01 14.45 12.35
CA VAL A 58 -5.43 14.99 13.59
C VAL A 58 -4.10 14.30 13.87
N LEU A 59 -3.06 15.11 14.03
CA LEU A 59 -1.74 14.65 14.46
C LEU A 59 -1.61 14.78 15.99
N SER A 60 -0.78 13.94 16.58
CA SER A 60 -0.58 13.82 18.02
C SER A 60 0.71 14.52 18.47
N ASN A 61 0.83 14.74 19.79
CA ASN A 61 2.09 15.14 20.44
C ASN A 61 2.75 16.41 19.86
N GLY A 62 1.93 17.41 19.49
CA GLY A 62 2.39 18.70 19.00
C GLY A 62 2.88 18.71 17.54
N TRP A 63 2.88 17.55 16.88
CA TRP A 63 3.09 17.50 15.43
C TRP A 63 1.96 18.21 14.71
N ILE A 64 2.33 19.00 13.70
CA ILE A 64 1.37 19.64 12.79
C ILE A 64 1.82 19.41 11.36
N TYR A 65 0.91 19.53 10.40
CA TYR A 65 1.28 19.56 9.00
C TYR A 65 2.26 20.71 8.75
N TYR A 66 3.21 20.49 7.84
CA TYR A 66 4.12 21.55 7.45
C TYR A 66 3.35 22.72 6.81
N GLY A 67 2.37 22.41 5.96
CA GLY A 67 1.58 23.34 5.17
C GLY A 67 1.96 23.33 3.69
N ALA A 68 1.31 24.17 2.88
CA ALA A 68 1.61 24.30 1.46
C ALA A 68 3.07 24.74 1.23
N PRO A 69 3.73 24.29 0.14
CA PRO A 69 3.20 23.48 -0.97
C PRO A 69 3.29 21.96 -0.77
N TYR A 70 3.54 21.47 0.45
CA TYR A 70 3.83 20.06 0.72
C TYR A 70 2.57 19.22 0.93
N ASN A 71 2.70 17.90 0.74
CA ASN A 71 1.62 16.95 1.00
C ASN A 71 1.14 17.00 2.46
N THR A 72 -0.16 16.84 2.65
CA THR A 72 -0.75 16.49 3.95
C THR A 72 -0.40 15.05 4.34
N VAL A 73 -0.46 14.76 5.64
CA VAL A 73 -0.16 13.41 6.14
C VAL A 73 -1.31 12.46 5.81
N ALA A 74 -1.01 11.41 5.08
CA ALA A 74 -1.99 10.40 4.70
C ALA A 74 -1.34 9.03 4.52
N TYR A 75 -2.18 8.01 4.45
CA TYR A 75 -1.77 6.64 4.15
C TYR A 75 -2.77 5.96 3.21
N PHE A 76 -2.33 4.96 2.48
CA PHE A 76 -3.20 3.99 1.83
C PHE A 76 -2.46 2.65 1.71
N ARG A 77 -3.17 1.59 1.38
CA ARG A 77 -2.62 0.25 1.16
C ARG A 77 -2.94 -0.20 -0.25
N ASP A 78 -1.92 -0.62 -0.98
CA ASP A 78 -2.11 -1.14 -2.33
C ASP A 78 -2.66 -2.57 -2.34
N LYS A 79 -3.02 -3.04 -3.54
CA LYS A 79 -3.53 -4.41 -3.73
C LYS A 79 -2.53 -5.51 -3.40
N ASN A 80 -1.24 -5.19 -3.24
CA ASN A 80 -0.20 -6.12 -2.83
C ASN A 80 0.04 -6.08 -1.31
N GLY A 81 -0.81 -5.38 -0.55
CA GLY A 81 -0.69 -5.24 0.89
C GLY A 81 0.43 -4.32 1.34
N ILE A 82 0.99 -3.49 0.45
CA ILE A 82 1.99 -2.49 0.81
C ILE A 82 1.28 -1.21 1.22
N VAL A 83 1.58 -0.74 2.42
CA VAL A 83 1.13 0.54 2.94
C VAL A 83 2.11 1.61 2.47
N HIS A 84 1.56 2.70 1.97
CA HIS A 84 2.27 3.88 1.52
C HIS A 84 1.90 5.03 2.44
N LEU A 85 2.90 5.78 2.90
CA LEU A 85 2.72 7.03 3.63
C LEU A 85 3.12 8.22 2.75
N LYS A 86 2.49 9.36 3.01
CA LYS A 86 2.87 10.66 2.46
C LYS A 86 2.74 11.76 3.50
N GLY A 87 3.35 12.90 3.20
CA GLY A 87 3.18 14.14 3.94
C GLY A 87 4.44 14.67 4.59
N VAL A 88 4.38 15.91 5.07
CA VAL A 88 5.47 16.54 5.82
C VAL A 88 4.92 17.11 7.12
N VAL A 89 5.62 16.87 8.23
CA VAL A 89 5.24 17.34 9.57
C VAL A 89 6.31 18.22 10.20
N LYS A 90 5.92 19.04 11.18
CA LYS A 90 6.82 19.90 11.96
C LYS A 90 6.37 20.08 13.41
N ASN A 91 7.20 20.75 14.20
CA ASN A 91 7.00 21.24 15.57
C ASN A 91 6.86 20.20 16.69
N GLY A 92 6.54 18.94 16.39
CA GLY A 92 6.35 17.93 17.43
C GLY A 92 7.64 17.48 18.10
N ALA A 93 7.48 16.70 19.16
CA ALA A 93 8.59 16.10 19.88
C ALA A 93 9.02 14.77 19.24
N PHE A 94 10.30 14.44 19.41
CA PHE A 94 10.84 13.13 19.03
C PHE A 94 10.46 12.04 20.04
N ASN A 95 10.56 10.78 19.62
CA ASN A 95 10.26 9.59 20.43
C ASN A 95 8.79 9.51 20.90
N VAL A 96 7.89 10.25 20.26
CA VAL A 96 6.45 10.20 20.48
C VAL A 96 5.73 10.10 19.13
N ALA A 97 4.56 9.46 19.13
CA ALA A 97 3.83 9.17 17.90
C ALA A 97 3.35 10.46 17.22
N VAL A 98 3.53 10.54 15.90
CA VAL A 98 2.94 11.56 15.03
C VAL A 98 1.45 11.27 14.84
N PHE A 99 1.13 10.00 14.58
CA PHE A 99 -0.23 9.47 14.53
C PHE A 99 -0.19 7.94 14.68
N ILE A 100 -1.38 7.32 14.72
CA ILE A 100 -1.53 5.87 14.88
C ILE A 100 -2.27 5.31 13.66
N LEU A 101 -1.66 4.34 12.99
CA LEU A 101 -2.28 3.59 11.91
C LEU A 101 -3.39 2.67 12.45
N PRO A 102 -4.56 2.60 11.78
CA PRO A 102 -5.59 1.64 12.13
C PRO A 102 -5.17 0.20 11.86
N LEU A 103 -5.87 -0.76 12.46
CA LEU A 103 -5.69 -2.18 12.17
C LEU A 103 -5.86 -2.42 10.65
N GLY A 104 -5.06 -3.33 10.10
CA GLY A 104 -4.99 -3.59 8.66
C GLY A 104 -3.95 -2.75 7.90
N TYR A 105 -3.48 -1.64 8.49
CA TYR A 105 -2.42 -0.79 7.91
C TYR A 105 -1.10 -0.85 8.70
N ARG A 106 -1.04 -1.68 9.74
CA ARG A 106 0.14 -1.81 10.61
C ARG A 106 1.07 -2.89 10.08
N PRO A 107 2.39 -2.78 10.24
CA PRO A 107 3.31 -3.88 9.91
C PRO A 107 3.21 -5.01 10.94
N VAL A 108 3.76 -6.18 10.60
CA VAL A 108 3.84 -7.33 11.54
C VAL A 108 4.86 -7.07 12.66
N SER A 109 5.98 -6.44 12.32
CA SER A 109 7.05 -6.07 13.23
C SER A 109 7.39 -4.59 13.04
N THR A 110 8.10 -3.99 14.00
CA THR A 110 8.47 -2.58 13.87
C THR A 110 9.38 -2.37 12.68
N GLU A 111 8.99 -1.45 11.79
CA GLU A 111 9.79 -1.05 10.63
C GLU A 111 10.65 0.17 10.99
N TYR A 112 11.92 0.11 10.58
CA TYR A 112 12.89 1.21 10.73
C TYR A 112 13.13 1.84 9.38
N GLN A 113 12.76 3.11 9.24
CA GLN A 113 12.82 3.83 7.97
C GLN A 113 13.71 5.06 8.10
N GLY A 114 14.59 5.24 7.11
CA GLY A 114 15.34 6.47 6.93
C GLY A 114 14.50 7.47 6.14
N THR A 115 14.53 8.73 6.54
CA THR A 115 13.92 9.84 5.81
C THR A 115 14.79 11.09 5.89
N ILE A 116 14.32 12.16 5.26
CA ILE A 116 14.97 13.46 5.27
C ILE A 116 14.13 14.48 6.04
N GLY A 117 14.82 15.24 6.87
CA GLY A 117 14.30 16.41 7.56
C GLY A 117 14.77 17.71 6.92
N TYR A 118 14.33 18.82 7.49
CA TYR A 118 14.65 20.17 7.05
C TYR A 118 16.17 20.38 6.96
N SER A 119 16.62 21.16 5.98
CA SER A 119 18.04 21.39 5.69
C SER A 119 18.82 20.08 5.38
N ALA A 120 18.16 19.11 4.75
CA ALA A 120 18.74 17.81 4.40
C ALA A 120 19.27 17.00 5.60
N THR A 121 18.65 17.16 6.77
CA THR A 121 19.04 16.43 7.99
C THR A 121 18.56 14.98 7.91
N PRO A 122 19.45 13.96 7.96
CA PRO A 122 19.00 12.57 8.06
C PRO A 122 18.10 12.39 9.28
N SER A 123 16.97 11.74 9.09
CA SER A 123 15.95 11.55 10.13
C SER A 123 15.48 10.10 10.15
N ARG A 124 15.03 9.61 11.29
CA ARG A 124 14.56 8.22 11.44
C ARG A 124 13.11 8.16 11.87
N ILE A 125 12.35 7.28 11.23
CA ILE A 125 10.95 7.00 11.53
C ILE A 125 10.80 5.53 11.88
N PHE A 126 10.10 5.27 12.99
CA PHE A 126 9.74 3.92 13.41
C PHE A 126 8.25 3.73 13.22
N ILE A 127 7.86 2.61 12.62
CA ILE A 127 6.46 2.25 12.42
C ILE A 127 6.22 0.98 13.22
N GLY A 128 5.67 1.14 14.42
CA GLY A 128 5.47 0.03 15.34
C GLY A 128 4.38 -0.94 14.86
N ALA A 129 4.46 -2.20 15.27
CA ALA A 129 3.40 -3.19 15.06
C ALA A 129 2.07 -2.78 15.75
N ASN A 130 2.13 -1.91 16.75
CA ASN A 130 0.96 -1.27 17.37
C ASN A 130 0.34 -0.13 16.53
N GLY A 131 0.96 0.22 15.41
CA GLY A 131 0.52 1.26 14.48
C GLY A 131 1.10 2.64 14.74
N ASN A 132 1.89 2.84 15.81
CA ASN A 132 2.49 4.14 16.07
C ASN A 132 3.51 4.49 14.99
N VAL A 133 3.27 5.59 14.27
CA VAL A 133 4.26 6.20 13.38
C VAL A 133 4.99 7.26 14.21
N THR A 134 6.25 6.99 14.54
CA THR A 134 7.04 7.79 15.50
C THR A 134 8.27 8.33 14.80
N ILE A 135 8.52 9.63 14.94
CA ILE A 135 9.81 10.20 14.53
C ILE A 135 10.78 10.03 15.69
N PHE A 136 11.85 9.27 15.47
CA PHE A 136 12.83 8.94 16.50
C PHE A 136 13.85 10.07 16.67
N ASP A 137 14.33 10.64 15.55
CA ASP A 137 15.20 11.81 15.51
C ASP A 137 15.13 12.52 14.15
N GLY A 138 15.68 13.74 14.10
CA GLY A 138 15.74 14.55 12.89
C GLY A 138 15.76 16.04 13.18
N ASN A 139 15.21 16.84 12.27
CA ASN A 139 15.00 18.28 12.44
C ASN A 139 13.50 18.60 12.46
N ALA A 140 12.97 18.93 13.64
CA ALA A 140 11.54 19.15 13.83
C ALA A 140 10.98 20.39 13.10
N SER A 141 11.82 21.21 12.45
CA SER A 141 11.34 22.27 11.53
C SER A 141 10.61 21.70 10.32
N GLY A 142 10.86 20.44 9.96
CA GLY A 142 10.16 19.74 8.88
C GLY A 142 10.71 18.34 8.68
N ILE A 143 9.87 17.31 8.64
CA ILE A 143 10.27 15.91 8.43
C ILE A 143 9.33 15.26 7.42
N SER A 144 9.90 14.64 6.40
CA SER A 144 9.13 13.98 5.34
C SER A 144 8.71 12.57 5.71
N LEU A 145 7.46 12.23 5.38
CA LEU A 145 6.92 10.88 5.35
C LEU A 145 6.71 10.40 3.90
N ASP A 146 6.99 11.25 2.90
CA ASP A 146 6.80 10.92 1.50
C ASP A 146 7.68 9.74 1.07
N GLY A 147 7.07 8.75 0.43
CA GLY A 147 7.77 7.59 -0.12
C GLY A 147 8.06 6.48 0.89
N ILE A 148 7.65 6.63 2.15
CA ILE A 148 7.76 5.55 3.14
C ILE A 148 6.75 4.46 2.80
N THR A 149 7.24 3.23 2.64
CA THR A 149 6.42 2.07 2.30
C THR A 149 6.83 0.84 3.11
N PHE A 150 5.85 0.00 3.45
CA PHE A 150 6.08 -1.24 4.20
C PHE A 150 4.90 -2.22 4.01
N ARG A 151 5.09 -3.51 4.32
CA ARG A 151 4.04 -4.51 4.20
C ARG A 151 3.11 -4.52 5.43
N ALA A 152 1.80 -4.52 5.22
CA ALA A 152 0.81 -4.67 6.28
C ALA A 152 0.79 -6.09 6.87
N ALA A 153 0.40 -6.21 8.14
CA ALA A 153 0.12 -7.47 8.78
C ALA A 153 -1.15 -8.10 8.20
N GLY A 154 -1.03 -9.34 7.72
CA GLY A 154 -2.17 -10.14 7.25
C GLY A 154 -2.51 -9.99 5.76
N TYR A 155 -1.51 -9.74 4.90
CA TYR A 155 -1.61 -9.94 3.45
C TYR A 155 -0.99 -11.27 3.04
#